data_AF-A0A6G4WHI0-F1
#
_entry.id   AF-A0A6G4WHI0-F1
#
_cell.length_a   1.000
_cell.length_b   1.000
_cell.length_c   1.000
_cell.angle_alpha   90.00
_cell.angle_beta   90.00
_cell.angle_gamma   90.00
#
_symmetry.space_group_name_H-M   'P 1'
#
loop_
_entity.id
_entity.type
_entity.pdbx_description
1 polymer ?
#
loop_
_entity_poly.entity_id
_entity_poly.type
_entity_poly.pdbx_seq_one_letter_code
_entity_poly.pdbx_strand_id
1 'polypeptide(L)'
;MGFLVRMALWFSLVLLVLPLDTGNTSTDAPSVGAIQAFLAAREAVGDVTGICERKPEVCETGRSALHTVGVRAREAARIAFEMLDENFGEPDTATMTGAIPTPQAEIPAAN
;
A
#
# COMPACT_ATOMS: atom_id res chain seq x y z
N MET A 1 -2.88 -0.14 -24.13
CA MET A 1 -2.27 -1.24 -23.37
C MET A 1 -2.54 -1.23 -21.85
N GLY A 2 -3.24 -0.24 -21.27
CA GLY A 2 -3.49 -0.21 -19.82
C GLY A 2 -4.69 -1.04 -19.33
N PHE A 3 -5.45 -1.64 -20.25
CA PHE A 3 -6.65 -2.43 -19.92
C PHE A 3 -6.30 -3.76 -19.25
N LEU A 4 -5.29 -4.48 -19.75
CA LEU A 4 -4.87 -5.76 -19.19
C LEU A 4 -4.33 -5.61 -17.76
N VAL A 5 -3.54 -4.57 -17.52
CA VAL A 5 -3.00 -4.29 -16.18
C VAL A 5 -4.13 -3.94 -15.21
N ARG A 6 -5.08 -3.09 -15.63
CA ARG A 6 -6.27 -2.78 -14.84
C ARG A 6 -7.07 -4.05 -14.54
N MET A 7 -7.40 -4.86 -15.55
CA MET A 7 -8.19 -6.08 -15.38
C MET A 7 -7.49 -7.12 -14.52
N ALA A 8 -6.18 -7.34 -14.70
CA ALA A 8 -5.42 -8.26 -13.86
C ALA A 8 -5.37 -7.80 -12.40
N LEU A 9 -5.15 -6.50 -12.17
CA LEU A 9 -5.14 -5.92 -10.83
C LEU A 9 -6.51 -6.03 -10.17
N TRP A 10 -7.58 -5.63 -10.86
CA TRP A 10 -8.95 -5.73 -10.36
C TRP A 10 -9.37 -7.17 -10.12
N PHE A 11 -9.05 -8.09 -11.03
CA PHE A 11 -9.35 -9.51 -10.88
C PHE A 11 -8.61 -10.12 -9.68
N SER A 12 -7.33 -9.81 -9.50
CA SER A 12 -6.55 -10.26 -8.35
C SER A 12 -7.08 -9.68 -7.03
N LEU A 13 -7.49 -8.40 -7.01
CA LEU A 13 -8.06 -7.76 -5.83
C LEU A 13 -9.41 -8.41 -5.45
N VAL A 14 -10.25 -8.66 -6.46
CA VAL A 14 -11.54 -9.36 -6.29
C VAL A 14 -11.31 -10.76 -5.73
N LEU A 15 -10.41 -11.55 -6.31
CA LEU A 15 -10.09 -12.88 -5.80
C LEU A 15 -9.53 -12.89 -4.37
N LEU A 16 -8.85 -11.81 -3.94
CA LEU A 16 -8.33 -11.68 -2.58
C LEU A 16 -9.44 -11.32 -1.58
N VAL A 17 -10.40 -10.50 -1.98
CA VAL A 17 -11.54 -10.08 -1.14
C VAL A 17 -12.63 -11.16 -1.09
N LEU A 18 -12.81 -11.93 -2.16
CA LEU A 18 -13.77 -13.02 -2.16
C LEU A 18 -13.29 -14.11 -1.18
N PRO A 19 -14.07 -14.44 -0.14
CA PRO A 19 -13.86 -15.68 0.60
C PRO A 19 -14.14 -16.81 -0.38
N LEU A 20 -13.09 -17.39 -0.95
CA LEU A 20 -13.21 -18.60 -1.73
C LEU A 20 -13.59 -19.70 -0.73
N ASP A 21 -14.88 -20.04 -0.65
CA ASP A 21 -15.31 -21.30 -0.09
C ASP A 21 -14.64 -22.39 -0.91
N THR A 22 -13.48 -22.88 -0.44
CA THR A 22 -12.86 -24.08 -0.98
C THR A 22 -13.67 -25.24 -0.42
N GLY A 23 -14.90 -25.40 -0.91
CA GLY A 23 -15.80 -26.49 -0.58
C GLY A 23 -15.03 -27.80 -0.72
N ASN A 24 -14.82 -28.46 0.41
CA ASN A 24 -14.09 -29.70 0.51
C ASN A 24 -14.86 -30.81 -0.22
N THR A 25 -14.56 -31.03 -1.50
CA THR A 25 -14.95 -32.23 -2.25
C THR A 25 -13.78 -32.77 -3.07
N SER A 26 -12.61 -32.89 -2.45
CA SER A 26 -11.59 -33.89 -2.82
C SER A 26 -10.49 -33.87 -1.76
N THR A 27 -10.45 -34.93 -0.97
CA THR A 27 -9.32 -35.32 -0.14
C THR A 27 -8.04 -35.29 -1.00
N ASP A 28 -7.18 -34.27 -0.81
CA ASP A 28 -5.75 -34.17 -1.21
C ASP A 28 -5.28 -32.81 -1.77
N ALA A 29 -6.13 -31.79 -1.88
CA ALA A 29 -5.66 -30.44 -2.21
C ALA A 29 -5.45 -29.61 -0.93
N PRO A 30 -4.20 -29.31 -0.49
CA PRO A 30 -3.98 -28.39 0.62
C PRO A 30 -4.51 -27.01 0.21
N SER A 31 -5.56 -26.56 0.88
CA SER A 31 -6.10 -25.21 0.70
C SER A 31 -5.02 -24.21 1.13
N VAL A 32 -4.48 -23.48 0.16
CA VAL A 32 -3.46 -22.47 0.43
C VAL A 32 -4.16 -21.24 0.99
N GLY A 33 -4.05 -21.02 2.30
CA GLY A 33 -4.60 -19.82 2.94
C GLY A 33 -3.93 -18.55 2.40
N ALA A 34 -4.65 -17.42 2.41
CA ALA A 34 -4.14 -16.14 1.88
C ALA A 34 -2.78 -15.72 2.49
N ILE A 35 -2.58 -15.96 3.79
CA ILE A 35 -1.31 -15.69 4.48
C ILE A 35 -0.20 -16.59 3.94
N GLN A 36 -0.50 -17.86 3.69
CA GLN A 36 0.46 -18.84 3.19
C GLN A 36 0.82 -18.54 1.73
N ALA A 37 -0.16 -18.11 0.91
CA ALA A 37 0.07 -17.63 -0.44
C ALA A 37 0.94 -16.35 -0.46
N PHE A 38 0.70 -15.41 0.46
CA PHE A 38 1.53 -14.21 0.60
C PHE A 38 2.97 -14.55 0.99
N LEU A 39 3.17 -15.47 1.94
CA LEU A 39 4.49 -15.94 2.35
C LEU A 39 5.23 -16.62 1.19
N ALA A 40 4.55 -17.48 0.42
CA ALA A 40 5.13 -18.11 -0.77
C ALA A 40 5.50 -17.08 -1.86
N ALA A 41 4.66 -16.06 -2.09
CA ALA A 41 4.99 -14.99 -3.02
C ALA A 41 6.21 -14.17 -2.57
N ARG A 42 6.39 -13.97 -1.26
CA ARG A 42 7.60 -13.33 -0.72
C ARG A 42 8.85 -14.19 -0.92
N GLU A 43 8.72 -15.51 -0.85
CA GLU A 43 9.82 -16.43 -1.13
C GLU A 43 10.30 -16.31 -2.59
N ALA A 44 9.37 -16.14 -3.54
CA ALA A 44 9.70 -15.83 -4.93
C ALA A 44 10.44 -14.48 -5.11
N VAL A 45 10.20 -13.50 -4.23
CA VAL A 45 11.02 -12.27 -4.19
C VAL A 45 12.43 -12.57 -3.67
N GLY A 46 12.57 -13.55 -2.77
CA GLY A 46 13.87 -14.10 -2.37
C GLY A 46 14.71 -14.57 -3.56
N ASP A 47 14.10 -15.21 -4.56
CA ASP A 47 14.81 -15.69 -5.76
C ASP A 47 15.41 -14.56 -6.62
N VAL A 48 14.89 -13.33 -6.50
CA VAL A 48 15.45 -12.15 -7.16
C VAL A 48 16.89 -11.90 -6.70
N THR A 49 17.23 -12.28 -5.46
CA THR A 49 18.61 -12.18 -4.97
C THR A 49 19.57 -13.07 -5.76
N GLY A 50 19.14 -14.28 -6.14
CA GLY A 50 19.90 -15.17 -7.03
C GLY A 50 19.99 -14.68 -8.48
N ILE A 51 19.06 -13.83 -8.93
CA ILE A 51 19.19 -13.11 -10.22
C ILE A 51 20.27 -12.04 -10.11
N CYS A 52 20.34 -11.31 -8.99
CA CYS A 52 21.38 -10.31 -8.76
C CYS A 52 22.79 -10.89 -8.75
N GLU A 53 22.98 -12.10 -8.20
CA GLU A 53 24.27 -12.81 -8.24
C GLU A 53 24.68 -13.21 -9.67
N ARG A 54 23.70 -13.56 -10.52
CA ARG A 54 23.96 -13.98 -11.91
C ARG A 54 24.09 -12.80 -12.88
N LYS A 55 23.41 -11.68 -12.61
CA LYS A 55 23.33 -10.49 -13.47
C LYS A 55 23.33 -9.21 -12.65
N PRO A 56 24.50 -8.70 -12.23
CA PRO A 56 24.61 -7.53 -11.36
C PRO A 56 24.07 -6.24 -12.02
N GLU A 57 24.15 -6.14 -13.35
CA GLU A 57 23.68 -4.98 -14.11
C GLU A 57 22.16 -4.78 -14.03
N VAL A 58 21.41 -5.88 -13.94
CA VAL A 58 19.95 -5.87 -13.78
C VAL A 58 19.58 -5.42 -12.36
N CYS A 59 20.37 -5.83 -11.37
CA CYS A 59 20.15 -5.47 -9.98
C CYS A 59 20.41 -3.98 -9.73
N GLU A 60 21.50 -3.42 -10.26
CA GLU A 60 21.83 -1.98 -10.15
C GLU A 60 20.77 -1.08 -10.83
N THR A 61 20.38 -1.46 -12.06
CA THR A 61 19.34 -0.76 -12.80
C THR A 61 17.99 -0.87 -12.07
N GLY A 62 17.65 -2.06 -11.60
CA GLY A 62 16.43 -2.33 -10.84
C GLY A 62 16.37 -1.55 -9.53
N ARG A 63 17.48 -1.49 -8.79
CA ARG A 63 17.61 -0.70 -7.56
C ARG A 63 17.34 0.78 -7.81
N SER A 64 17.95 1.33 -8.84
CA SER A 64 17.77 2.75 -9.21
C SER A 64 16.33 3.05 -9.60
N ALA A 65 15.71 2.17 -10.40
CA ALA A 65 14.31 2.28 -10.76
C ALA A 65 13.39 2.20 -9.52
N LEU A 66 13.55 1.18 -8.69
CA LEU A 66 12.76 0.97 -7.48
C LEU A 66 12.96 2.08 -6.44
N HIS A 67 14.15 2.69 -6.36
CA HIS A 67 14.39 3.81 -5.47
C HIS A 67 13.46 4.99 -5.79
N THR A 68 13.39 5.40 -7.07
CA THR A 68 12.53 6.52 -7.49
C THR A 68 11.04 6.23 -7.27
N VAL A 69 10.61 5.02 -7.60
CA VAL A 69 9.23 4.57 -7.36
C VAL A 69 8.94 4.53 -5.86
N GLY A 70 9.88 4.03 -5.05
CA GLY A 70 9.73 3.90 -3.61
C GLY A 70 9.65 5.23 -2.87
N VAL A 71 10.38 6.26 -3.31
CA VAL A 71 10.23 7.63 -2.76
C VAL A 71 8.82 8.15 -3.01
N ARG A 72 8.31 8.02 -4.24
CA ARG A 72 6.95 8.45 -4.59
C ARG A 72 5.87 7.63 -3.90
N ALA A 73 6.08 6.32 -3.76
CA ALA A 73 5.14 5.42 -3.10
C ALA A 73 5.00 5.74 -1.61
N ARG A 74 6.08 6.15 -0.93
CA ARG A 74 6.02 6.59 0.46
C ARG A 74 5.18 7.86 0.62
N GLU A 75 5.38 8.83 -0.26
CA GLU A 75 4.60 10.07 -0.25
C GLU A 75 3.12 9.79 -0.54
N ALA A 76 2.83 8.93 -1.52
CA ALA A 76 1.47 8.51 -1.81
C ALA A 76 0.82 7.79 -0.62
N ALA A 77 1.57 6.91 0.07
CA ALA A 77 1.09 6.24 1.26
C ALA A 77 0.80 7.23 2.39
N ARG A 78 1.69 8.21 2.61
CA ARG A 78 1.49 9.27 3.60
C ARG A 78 0.18 10.03 3.34
N ILE A 79 -0.01 10.54 2.13
CA ILE A 79 -1.22 11.29 1.75
C ILE A 79 -2.46 10.41 1.92
N ALA A 80 -2.39 9.14 1.51
CA ALA A 80 -3.50 8.21 1.70
C ALA A 80 -3.84 8.03 3.19
N PHE A 81 -2.85 7.83 4.05
CA PHE A 81 -3.08 7.68 5.48
C PHE A 81 -3.59 8.96 6.14
N GLU A 82 -3.07 10.14 5.78
CA GLU A 82 -3.59 11.43 6.25
C GLU A 82 -5.07 11.59 5.87
N MET A 83 -5.46 11.28 4.62
CA MET A 83 -6.87 11.28 4.23
C MET A 83 -7.71 10.26 5.01
N LEU A 84 -7.19 9.06 5.28
CA LEU A 84 -7.92 8.07 6.08
C LEU A 84 -8.14 8.57 7.51
N ASP A 85 -7.12 9.18 8.12
CA ASP A 85 -7.19 9.74 9.47
C ASP A 85 -8.15 10.94 9.54
N GLU A 86 -8.17 11.81 8.53
CA GLU A 86 -9.15 12.91 8.46
C GLU A 86 -10.61 12.42 8.39
N ASN A 87 -10.86 11.28 7.74
CA ASN A 87 -12.22 10.76 7.53
C ASN A 87 -12.67 9.74 8.58
N PHE A 88 -11.73 9.03 9.21
CA PHE A 88 -12.00 7.91 10.12
C PHE A 88 -11.20 7.97 11.43
N GLY A 89 -10.34 8.97 11.61
CA GLY A 89 -9.61 9.20 12.84
C GLY A 89 -10.53 9.75 13.92
N GLU A 90 -10.60 9.06 15.05
CA GLU A 90 -11.24 9.60 16.25
C GLU A 90 -10.41 10.83 16.70
N PRO A 91 -11.04 11.96 17.05
CA PRO A 91 -10.31 13.11 17.55
C PRO A 91 -9.58 12.71 18.84
N ASP A 92 -8.25 12.84 18.84
CA ASP A 92 -7.42 12.65 20.03
C ASP A 92 -7.70 13.77 21.04
N THR A 93 -8.80 13.61 21.77
CA THR A 93 -9.24 14.51 22.84
C THR A 93 -8.41 14.34 24.11
N ALA A 94 -7.47 13.37 24.14
CA ALA A 94 -6.56 13.17 25.26
C ALA A 94 -5.34 14.12 25.19
N THR A 95 -4.99 14.64 24.01
CA THR A 95 -3.84 15.53 23.83
C THR A 95 -4.28 17.00 23.69
N MET A 96 -4.49 17.66 24.83
CA MET A 96 -4.67 19.11 24.91
C MET A 96 -3.32 19.84 24.82
N THR A 97 -2.88 20.21 23.61
CA THR A 97 -1.81 21.21 23.45
C THR A 97 -2.40 22.61 23.49
N GLY A 98 -1.95 23.44 24.43
CA GLY A 98 -2.43 24.81 24.59
C GLY A 98 -2.07 25.71 23.41
N ALA A 99 -3.03 25.98 22.53
CA ALA A 99 -2.85 26.92 21.43
C ALA A 99 -2.95 28.39 21.94
N ILE A 100 -2.08 29.25 21.41
CA ILE A 100 -2.12 30.70 21.64
C ILE A 100 -3.13 31.30 20.64
N PRO A 101 -4.13 32.10 21.07
CA PRO A 101 -5.11 32.67 20.16
C PRO A 101 -4.46 33.59 19.13
N THR A 102 -4.72 33.32 17.86
CA THR A 102 -4.33 34.18 16.73
C THR A 102 -5.11 35.49 16.82
N PRO A 103 -4.45 36.66 16.90
CA PRO A 103 -5.15 37.94 16.92
C PRO A 103 -5.98 38.11 15.63
N GLN A 104 -7.30 38.29 15.79
CA GLN A 104 -8.19 38.58 14.67
C GLN A 104 -7.83 39.96 14.12
N ALA A 105 -7.38 40.02 12.87
CA ALA A 105 -7.19 41.27 12.15
C ALA A 105 -8.58 41.88 11.87
N GLU A 106 -8.93 42.89 12.66
CA GLU A 106 -10.13 43.70 12.49
C GLU A 106 -10.03 44.46 11.16
N ILE A 107 -10.89 44.12 10.19
CA ILE A 107 -11.01 44.85 8.92
C ILE A 107 -11.92 46.06 9.19
N PRO A 108 -11.43 47.32 9.12
CA PRO A 108 -12.28 48.47 9.38
C PRO A 108 -13.28 48.66 8.22
N ALA A 109 -14.55 48.85 8.59
CA ALA A 109 -15.64 49.16 7.68
C ALA A 109 -15.42 50.51 6.99
N ALA A 110 -15.54 50.52 5.66
CA ALA A 110 -15.55 51.74 4.84
C ALA A 110 -16.90 52.48 5.00
N ASN A 111 -16.85 53.78 5.25
CA ASN A 111 -17.95 54.72 5.08
C ASN A 111 -17.51 55.81 4.08
#